data_AF-A0A976LGV1-F1
#
_entry.id   AF-A0A976LGV1-F1
#
_cell.length_a   1.000
_cell.length_b   1.000
_cell.length_c   1.000
_cell.angle_alpha   90.00
_cell.angle_beta   90.00
_cell.angle_gamma   90.00
#
_symmetry.space_group_name_H-M   'P 1'
#
loop_
_entity.id
_entity.type
_entity.pdbx_description
1 polymer ?
#
loop_
_entity_poly.entity_id
_entity_poly.type
_entity_poly.pdbx_seq_one_letter_code
_entity_poly.pdbx_strand_id
1 'polypeptide(L)'
;MLLRIVRRIRLLSPLLKLPGRFIKKIPPGPASEKCRRVTPLAPKAMAPIASSNAAEGYVTDVPYVPGFYPALAPTLLRFVASLNGFAPPEVSKGFHYLEIGCGFGDTLLTLAAANPIGTFTGVDINPVHTQAVEQRIHKTGLSNVRVLTSDCAQLPADLPPQQFIAMHGVWSWVSPQVREQIVAIARERLAPGGLLLVSYNVLTGWAPLLPVRSLVREFAAECEGDSLEKMRHAAQRIKALRDTQGQYFVNNPVAAEFVDDMSKHDLTYLTHEFLGDHWKAFECAEVAALFRPAGLAFAGSFPVSLNLPDLCIAPRLNEFRASGDREAIETRKDLLTNQSFRWDIYAKHRPESKQSPDRFTAADDLSFRLSQRNVTLPFQESLNAMGAITVTIDGPPHDTLVEMFRERSWRLAEIASDPRCADVSKDDLIEAIDLAVSLGLFCVDAQPLQVIDPLEIDRVFLDPAAEGSQSLGRPARLRFTNQFNADQIVRPMGLKQLILLASPVRGSGDTIKILHSIVLDELVHGSESDREALDFVTRVERRIAARGPGIVERKTGREITEPADRRTAVTAICREFQELILPDLLALGIVAIDA
;
A
#
# COMPACT_ATOMS: atom_id res chain seq x y z
N MET A 1 -28.58 -11.35 14.82
CA MET A 1 -29.77 -10.82 14.10
C MET A 1 -29.31 -9.99 12.90
N LEU A 2 -28.39 -10.55 12.09
CA LEU A 2 -27.72 -9.91 10.94
C LEU A 2 -28.35 -10.36 9.59
N LEU A 3 -29.60 -10.86 9.65
CA LEU A 3 -30.33 -11.38 8.50
C LEU A 3 -31.12 -10.29 7.74
N ARG A 4 -31.05 -9.02 8.18
CA ARG A 4 -31.85 -7.93 7.59
C ARG A 4 -31.11 -7.05 6.58
N ILE A 5 -29.78 -6.95 6.63
CA ILE A 5 -29.02 -6.02 5.76
C ILE A 5 -28.26 -6.73 4.63
N VAL A 6 -27.97 -8.04 4.71
CA VAL A 6 -27.39 -8.81 3.59
C VAL A 6 -28.48 -9.57 2.83
N ARG A 7 -29.15 -8.90 1.87
CA ARG A 7 -30.08 -9.58 0.96
C ARG A 7 -29.30 -10.36 -0.11
N ARG A 8 -29.00 -11.63 0.20
CA ARG A 8 -28.43 -12.71 -0.66
C ARG A 8 -26.89 -12.83 -0.67
N ILE A 9 -26.37 -13.73 0.16
CA ILE A 9 -25.12 -14.43 -0.12
C ILE A 9 -25.46 -15.56 -1.11
N ARG A 10 -25.03 -15.46 -2.37
CA ARG A 10 -25.10 -16.58 -3.33
C ARG A 10 -23.74 -17.25 -3.41
N LEU A 11 -23.66 -18.50 -2.95
CA LEU A 11 -22.53 -19.39 -3.23
C LEU A 11 -22.67 -19.86 -4.69
N LEU A 12 -21.83 -19.34 -5.59
CA LEU A 12 -21.65 -19.91 -6.92
C LEU A 12 -20.41 -20.81 -6.89
N SER A 13 -20.60 -22.10 -7.13
CA SER A 13 -19.51 -23.08 -7.25
C SER A 13 -18.62 -22.74 -8.45
N PRO A 14 -17.29 -22.57 -8.30
CA PRO A 14 -16.41 -22.40 -9.44
C PRO A 14 -15.82 -23.77 -9.86
N LEU A 15 -16.34 -24.34 -10.94
CA LEU A 15 -15.56 -25.21 -11.81
C LEU A 15 -14.51 -24.34 -12.51
N LEU A 16 -13.29 -24.29 -11.98
CA LEU A 16 -12.17 -23.59 -12.63
C LEU A 16 -11.80 -24.30 -13.94
N LYS A 17 -12.11 -23.66 -15.07
CA LYS A 17 -11.38 -23.81 -16.33
C LYS A 17 -10.70 -22.48 -16.63
N LEU A 18 -9.38 -22.46 -16.55
CA LEU A 18 -8.55 -21.33 -16.97
C LEU A 18 -8.47 -21.29 -18.51
N PRO A 19 -8.74 -20.15 -19.19
CA PRO A 19 -8.48 -20.03 -20.61
C PRO A 19 -7.01 -19.66 -20.85
N GLY A 20 -6.26 -20.57 -21.46
CA GLY A 20 -4.92 -20.28 -21.99
C GLY A 20 -4.99 -19.50 -23.29
N ARG A 21 -4.07 -18.54 -23.50
CA ARG A 21 -3.75 -18.02 -24.83
C ARG A 21 -2.30 -17.54 -24.96
N PHE A 22 -1.62 -18.27 -25.84
CA PHE A 22 -0.40 -18.05 -26.63
C PHE A 22 0.20 -16.64 -26.74
N ILE A 23 1.52 -16.53 -26.52
CA ILE A 23 2.39 -15.55 -27.17
C ILE A 23 3.69 -16.23 -27.66
N LYS A 24 4.06 -15.93 -28.91
CA LYS A 24 5.18 -16.47 -29.71
C LYS A 24 6.54 -15.90 -29.30
N LYS A 25 7.58 -16.72 -29.47
CA LYS A 25 9.02 -16.43 -29.31
C LYS A 25 9.53 -15.31 -30.23
N ILE A 26 10.48 -14.49 -29.74
CA ILE A 26 11.38 -13.61 -30.52
C ILE A 26 12.82 -13.86 -30.04
N PRO A 27 13.84 -13.98 -30.92
CA PRO A 27 15.20 -14.38 -30.57
C PRO A 27 16.11 -13.20 -30.15
N PRO A 28 17.28 -13.46 -29.52
CA PRO A 28 18.16 -12.41 -28.98
C PRO A 28 19.07 -11.78 -30.05
N GLY A 29 19.25 -10.46 -29.96
CA GLY A 29 20.28 -9.70 -30.69
C GLY A 29 21.57 -9.52 -29.85
N PRO A 30 22.72 -9.25 -30.48
CA PRO A 30 24.03 -9.47 -29.88
C PRO A 30 24.55 -8.32 -29.01
N ALA A 31 25.46 -8.69 -28.11
CA ALA A 31 26.19 -7.85 -27.18
C ALA A 31 27.05 -6.77 -27.86
N SER A 32 27.23 -5.63 -27.19
CA SER A 32 28.29 -4.67 -27.50
C SER A 32 29.08 -4.31 -26.24
N GLU A 33 30.39 -4.29 -26.40
CA GLU A 33 31.42 -4.09 -25.40
C GLU A 33 31.77 -2.60 -25.16
N LYS A 34 32.16 -2.33 -23.91
CA LYS A 34 33.20 -1.39 -23.44
C LYS A 34 32.99 0.12 -23.65
N CYS A 35 32.84 0.83 -22.52
CA CYS A 35 33.49 2.14 -22.36
C CYS A 35 34.04 2.38 -20.93
N ARG A 36 35.38 2.40 -20.90
CA ARG A 36 36.40 3.03 -20.04
C ARG A 36 36.06 3.54 -18.61
N ARG A 37 36.96 3.09 -17.70
CA ARG A 37 37.19 3.50 -16.31
C ARG A 37 37.45 5.00 -16.15
N VAL A 38 36.86 5.60 -15.11
CA VAL A 38 37.35 6.81 -14.44
C VAL A 38 37.40 6.51 -12.94
N THR A 39 38.57 6.70 -12.33
CA THR A 39 38.83 6.46 -10.90
C THR A 39 38.29 7.64 -10.06
N PRO A 40 37.56 7.42 -8.95
CA PRO A 40 37.06 8.50 -8.11
C PRO A 40 38.06 8.99 -7.05
N LEU A 41 37.99 10.27 -6.70
CA LEU A 41 38.61 10.83 -5.49
C LEU A 41 37.87 10.35 -4.23
N ALA A 42 38.63 9.93 -3.22
CA ALA A 42 38.13 9.37 -1.96
C ALA A 42 37.53 10.44 -1.01
N PRO A 43 36.35 10.18 -0.40
CA PRO A 43 35.91 10.87 0.82
C PRO A 43 36.43 10.16 2.08
N LYS A 44 36.70 10.97 3.12
CA LYS A 44 37.28 10.60 4.42
C LYS A 44 36.46 9.53 5.17
N ALA A 45 37.17 8.58 5.79
CA ALA A 45 36.61 7.47 6.56
C ALA A 45 35.82 7.92 7.80
N MET A 46 34.57 7.45 7.92
CA MET A 46 33.84 7.35 9.19
C MET A 46 34.31 6.08 9.94
N ALA A 47 34.41 6.18 11.27
CA ALA A 47 34.87 5.10 12.13
C ALA A 47 33.93 3.87 12.05
N PRO A 48 34.45 2.63 12.15
CA PRO A 48 33.65 1.42 12.04
C PRO A 48 32.71 1.29 13.24
N ILE A 49 31.42 1.08 12.96
CA ILE A 49 30.40 0.67 13.91
C ILE A 49 30.80 -0.71 14.43
N ALA A 50 30.86 -0.89 15.76
CA ALA A 50 31.10 -2.19 16.37
C ALA A 50 29.98 -3.15 15.94
N SER A 51 30.38 -4.28 15.33
CA SER A 51 29.47 -5.29 14.78
C SER A 51 28.56 -5.86 15.86
N SER A 52 27.28 -5.52 15.82
CA SER A 52 26.22 -6.27 16.49
C SER A 52 25.81 -7.46 15.60
N ASN A 53 25.55 -8.63 16.20
CA ASN A 53 25.09 -9.84 15.52
C ASN A 53 23.67 -9.72 14.89
N ALA A 54 23.11 -8.52 14.78
CA ALA A 54 21.75 -8.30 14.29
C ALA A 54 21.62 -8.41 12.76
N ALA A 55 22.72 -8.20 12.02
CA ALA A 55 22.78 -8.45 10.56
C ALA A 55 23.11 -9.91 10.20
N GLU A 56 23.54 -10.72 11.18
CA GLU A 56 23.98 -12.09 10.97
C GLU A 56 22.79 -12.95 10.52
N GLY A 57 22.88 -13.48 9.30
CA GLY A 57 21.85 -14.32 8.69
C GLY A 57 20.72 -13.60 7.94
N TYR A 58 20.79 -12.27 7.79
CA TYR A 58 19.91 -11.51 6.88
C TYR A 58 20.62 -11.18 5.56
N VAL A 59 19.89 -11.26 4.44
CA VAL A 59 20.43 -10.92 3.11
C VAL A 59 20.61 -9.40 3.00
N THR A 60 21.86 -8.93 3.01
CA THR A 60 22.21 -7.50 2.94
C THR A 60 23.01 -7.12 1.69
N ASP A 61 23.54 -8.10 0.96
CA ASP A 61 24.32 -7.93 -0.27
C ASP A 61 23.45 -7.64 -1.50
N VAL A 62 22.15 -7.95 -1.42
CA VAL A 62 21.14 -7.62 -2.42
C VAL A 62 20.15 -6.63 -1.80
N PRO A 63 19.94 -5.43 -2.37
CA PRO A 63 18.91 -4.50 -1.89
C PRO A 63 17.49 -5.02 -2.18
N TYR A 64 16.57 -4.84 -1.21
CA TYR A 64 15.17 -5.25 -1.38
C TYR A 64 14.42 -4.34 -2.36
N VAL A 65 13.30 -4.80 -2.92
CA VAL A 65 12.55 -4.04 -3.92
C VAL A 65 11.79 -2.87 -3.26
N PRO A 66 11.85 -1.64 -3.81
CA PRO A 66 11.05 -0.51 -3.33
C PRO A 66 9.54 -0.81 -3.34
N GLY A 67 8.79 -0.30 -2.36
CA GLY A 67 7.36 -0.57 -2.22
C GLY A 67 6.60 0.45 -1.36
N PHE A 68 5.35 0.73 -1.73
CA PHE A 68 4.42 1.53 -0.94
C PHE A 68 3.29 0.66 -0.38
N TYR A 69 3.05 0.80 0.92
CA TYR A 69 2.08 -0.02 1.65
C TYR A 69 1.07 0.89 2.36
N PRO A 70 -0.13 1.13 1.78
CA PRO A 70 -1.13 2.01 2.37
C PRO A 70 -1.55 1.63 3.79
N ALA A 71 -1.48 0.34 4.14
CA ALA A 71 -1.82 -0.20 5.46
C ALA A 71 -0.98 0.40 6.60
N LEU A 72 0.21 0.95 6.31
CA LEU A 72 1.08 1.61 7.29
C LEU A 72 0.59 3.01 7.69
N ALA A 73 -0.38 3.58 6.97
CA ALA A 73 -0.87 4.92 7.21
C ALA A 73 -1.62 5.01 8.55
N PRO A 74 -1.31 6.00 9.41
CA PRO A 74 -2.03 6.24 10.66
C PRO A 74 -3.55 6.27 10.49
N THR A 75 -4.06 6.92 9.43
CA THR A 75 -5.51 6.99 9.13
C THR A 75 -6.19 5.62 9.14
N LEU A 76 -5.62 4.63 8.44
CA LEU A 76 -6.20 3.29 8.36
C LEU A 76 -5.99 2.49 9.64
N LEU A 77 -4.85 2.66 10.31
CA LEU A 77 -4.60 2.03 11.62
C LEU A 77 -5.66 2.45 12.64
N ARG A 78 -5.94 3.75 12.70
CA ARG A 78 -6.96 4.34 13.57
C ARG A 78 -8.34 3.80 13.24
N PHE A 79 -8.68 3.75 11.95
CA PHE A 79 -9.97 3.21 11.51
C PHE A 79 -10.17 1.77 12.00
N VAL A 80 -9.23 0.86 11.71
CA VAL A 80 -9.35 -0.55 12.11
C VAL A 80 -9.35 -0.72 13.64
N ALA A 81 -8.53 0.02 14.36
CA ALA A 81 -8.53 -0.01 15.82
C ALA A 81 -9.88 0.46 16.39
N SER A 82 -10.45 1.55 15.86
CA SER A 82 -11.75 2.07 16.28
C SER A 82 -12.90 1.10 15.95
N LEU A 83 -12.83 0.43 14.81
CA LEU A 83 -13.78 -0.61 14.40
C LEU A 83 -13.77 -1.80 15.37
N ASN A 84 -12.62 -2.10 15.98
CA ASN A 84 -12.48 -3.14 17.00
C ASN A 84 -12.62 -2.62 18.44
N GLY A 85 -13.17 -1.41 18.65
CA GLY A 85 -13.52 -0.88 19.97
C GLY A 85 -12.34 -0.29 20.76
N PHE A 86 -11.23 0.05 20.12
CA PHE A 86 -10.12 0.78 20.74
C PHE A 86 -10.26 2.29 20.53
N ALA A 87 -9.66 3.09 21.41
CA ALA A 87 -9.52 4.54 21.23
C ALA A 87 -8.14 4.84 20.63
N PRO A 88 -8.03 5.02 19.31
CA PRO A 88 -6.76 5.27 18.69
C PRO A 88 -6.28 6.72 18.96
N PRO A 89 -4.97 7.01 18.79
CA PRO A 89 -4.45 8.37 18.99
C PRO A 89 -5.05 9.35 17.99
N GLU A 90 -5.36 10.59 18.40
CA GLU A 90 -5.72 11.68 17.49
C GLU A 90 -4.50 12.10 16.66
N VAL A 91 -4.68 12.33 15.35
CA VAL A 91 -3.61 12.80 14.45
C VAL A 91 -3.65 14.30 14.20
N SER A 92 -4.81 14.92 14.43
CA SER A 92 -5.06 16.35 14.18
C SER A 92 -4.21 17.29 15.04
N LYS A 93 -3.68 16.81 16.17
CA LYS A 93 -2.81 17.57 17.10
C LYS A 93 -1.31 17.35 16.87
N GLY A 94 -0.94 16.69 15.78
CA GLY A 94 0.40 16.20 15.55
C GLY A 94 0.64 14.85 16.23
N PHE A 95 1.60 14.09 15.71
CA PHE A 95 1.92 12.77 16.23
C PHE A 95 3.35 12.34 15.94
N HIS A 96 3.84 11.34 16.67
CA HIS A 96 5.12 10.68 16.41
C HIS A 96 4.93 9.28 15.81
N TYR A 97 5.65 9.02 14.72
CA TYR A 97 5.61 7.79 13.95
C TYR A 97 7.00 7.17 13.81
N LEU A 98 7.11 5.86 14.05
CA LEU A 98 8.33 5.07 13.87
C LEU A 98 8.08 3.93 12.87
N GLU A 99 8.86 3.90 11.78
CA GLU A 99 8.90 2.78 10.83
C GLU A 99 10.14 1.93 11.08
N ILE A 100 9.95 0.65 11.42
CA ILE A 100 11.04 -0.31 11.59
C ILE A 100 11.20 -1.11 10.29
N GLY A 101 12.41 -1.09 9.73
CA GLY A 101 12.72 -1.67 8.42
C GLY A 101 12.17 -0.81 7.28
N CYS A 102 12.49 0.48 7.26
CA CYS A 102 11.89 1.43 6.31
C CYS A 102 12.37 1.28 4.86
N GLY A 103 13.41 0.48 4.60
CA GLY A 103 13.97 0.26 3.27
C GLY A 103 14.31 1.57 2.55
N PHE A 104 13.96 1.66 1.26
CA PHE A 104 14.12 2.87 0.45
C PHE A 104 13.17 4.03 0.82
N GLY A 105 12.36 3.86 1.87
CA GLY A 105 11.54 4.90 2.48
C GLY A 105 10.35 5.37 1.65
N ASP A 106 9.88 4.59 0.67
CA ASP A 106 8.73 5.00 -0.16
C ASP A 106 7.46 5.19 0.65
N THR A 107 7.20 4.29 1.61
CA THR A 107 6.07 4.47 2.53
C THR A 107 6.34 5.62 3.51
N LEU A 108 7.45 5.57 4.25
CA LEU A 108 7.87 6.61 5.20
C LEU A 108 7.76 8.03 4.64
N LEU A 109 8.37 8.29 3.48
CA LEU A 109 8.44 9.63 2.89
C LEU A 109 7.09 10.07 2.32
N THR A 110 6.31 9.15 1.77
CA THR A 110 4.95 9.44 1.30
C THR A 110 4.05 9.83 2.47
N LEU A 111 4.12 9.08 3.57
CA LEU A 111 3.35 9.38 4.77
C LEU A 111 3.80 10.70 5.41
N ALA A 112 5.11 10.97 5.45
CA ALA A 112 5.63 12.25 5.94
C ALA A 112 5.14 13.45 5.12
N ALA A 113 5.19 13.34 3.78
CA ALA A 113 4.68 14.37 2.87
C ALA A 113 3.15 14.56 2.97
N ALA A 114 2.41 13.49 3.21
CA ALA A 114 0.96 13.53 3.40
C ALA A 114 0.55 14.05 4.80
N ASN A 115 1.45 14.05 5.79
CA ASN A 115 1.12 14.43 7.16
C ASN A 115 2.13 15.46 7.69
N PRO A 116 2.08 16.72 7.22
CA PRO A 116 3.08 17.74 7.58
C PRO A 116 3.13 18.08 9.08
N ILE A 117 2.05 17.80 9.82
CA ILE A 117 1.97 17.98 11.28
C ILE A 117 2.55 16.80 12.08
N GLY A 118 2.75 15.65 11.44
CA GLY A 118 3.32 14.45 12.06
C GLY A 118 4.85 14.47 11.96
N THR A 119 5.54 13.86 12.93
CA THR A 119 6.98 13.66 12.93
C THR A 119 7.31 12.19 12.72
N PHE A 120 8.12 11.90 11.71
CA PHE A 120 8.41 10.54 11.25
C PHE A 120 9.88 10.19 11.51
N THR A 121 10.12 8.97 11.98
CA THR A 121 11.45 8.37 12.08
C THR A 121 11.44 7.02 11.38
N GLY A 122 12.26 6.85 10.36
CA GLY A 122 12.55 5.54 9.77
C GLY A 122 13.80 4.92 10.37
N VAL A 123 13.82 3.60 10.50
CA VAL A 123 14.99 2.83 10.93
C VAL A 123 15.23 1.71 9.93
N ASP A 124 16.45 1.57 9.43
CA ASP A 124 16.84 0.45 8.59
C ASP A 124 18.29 0.05 8.89
N ILE A 125 18.60 -1.25 8.79
CA ILE A 125 19.95 -1.76 9.06
C ILE A 125 20.88 -1.51 7.86
N ASN A 126 20.35 -1.35 6.66
CA ASN A 126 21.15 -1.23 5.45
C ASN A 126 21.53 0.26 5.20
N PRO A 127 22.83 0.60 5.22
CA PRO A 127 23.28 1.97 4.97
C PRO A 127 22.92 2.47 3.56
N VAL A 128 22.84 1.59 2.55
CA VAL A 128 22.43 1.97 1.18
C VAL A 128 20.99 2.47 1.16
N HIS A 129 20.09 1.79 1.88
CA HIS A 129 18.69 2.20 2.01
C HIS A 129 18.60 3.56 2.69
N THR A 130 19.18 3.70 3.89
CA THR A 130 19.10 4.93 4.68
C THR A 130 19.74 6.13 3.98
N GLN A 131 20.90 5.95 3.32
CA GLN A 131 21.53 7.02 2.53
C GLN A 131 20.63 7.47 1.37
N ALA A 132 19.96 6.55 0.68
CA ALA A 132 19.00 6.90 -0.38
C ALA A 132 17.81 7.68 0.20
N VAL A 133 17.31 7.30 1.38
CA VAL A 133 16.25 8.03 2.08
C VAL A 133 16.71 9.44 2.46
N GLU A 134 17.90 9.60 3.07
CA GLU A 134 18.46 10.91 3.39
C GLU A 134 18.58 11.81 2.17
N GLN A 135 19.09 11.30 1.05
CA GLN A 135 19.17 12.07 -0.21
C GLN A 135 17.80 12.55 -0.67
N ARG A 136 16.76 11.72 -0.55
CA ARG A 136 15.38 12.10 -0.89
C ARG A 136 14.82 13.15 0.06
N ILE A 137 15.10 13.04 1.36
CA ILE A 137 14.70 14.04 2.36
C ILE A 137 15.31 15.40 1.98
N HIS A 138 16.63 15.46 1.74
CA HIS A 138 17.31 16.70 1.35
C HIS A 138 16.78 17.27 0.03
N LYS A 139 16.56 16.42 -0.99
CA LYS A 139 16.07 16.86 -2.30
C LYS A 139 14.65 17.42 -2.26
N THR A 140 13.78 16.84 -1.43
CA THR A 140 12.37 17.22 -1.32
C THR A 140 12.12 18.27 -0.24
N GLY A 141 13.09 18.56 0.63
CA GLY A 141 12.95 19.54 1.70
C GLY A 141 11.97 19.12 2.80
N LEU A 142 11.64 17.82 2.92
CA LEU A 142 10.78 17.33 3.99
C LEU A 142 11.46 17.55 5.35
N SER A 143 10.88 18.40 6.19
CA SER A 143 11.47 18.79 7.49
C SER A 143 10.97 17.95 8.66
N ASN A 144 9.93 17.14 8.45
CA ASN A 144 9.22 16.39 9.49
C ASN A 144 9.58 14.90 9.51
N VAL A 145 10.65 14.50 8.83
CA VAL A 145 11.10 13.10 8.74
C VAL A 145 12.62 13.02 8.89
N ARG A 146 13.07 11.97 9.58
CA ARG A 146 14.47 11.55 9.62
C ARG A 146 14.58 10.04 9.44
N VAL A 147 15.76 9.57 9.07
CA VAL A 147 16.08 8.14 8.97
C VAL A 147 17.31 7.84 9.82
N LEU A 148 17.36 6.64 10.38
CA LEU A 148 18.45 6.16 11.22
C LEU A 148 18.98 4.82 10.66
N THR A 149 20.28 4.74 10.42
CA THR A 149 20.95 3.47 10.13
C THR A 149 21.20 2.74 11.44
N SER A 150 20.37 1.76 11.77
CA SER A 150 20.43 1.05 13.06
C SER A 150 19.78 -0.32 12.98
N ASP A 151 20.20 -1.22 13.86
CA ASP A 151 19.77 -2.61 13.97
C ASP A 151 18.62 -2.83 14.97
N CYS A 152 17.82 -1.79 15.23
CA CYS A 152 16.80 -1.71 16.28
C CYS A 152 17.33 -1.73 17.73
N ALA A 153 18.51 -2.30 18.01
CA ALA A 153 19.07 -2.34 19.37
C ALA A 153 19.50 -0.95 19.86
N GLN A 154 19.76 -0.01 18.95
CA GLN A 154 20.39 1.28 19.23
C GLN A 154 19.52 2.48 18.82
N LEU A 155 18.23 2.47 19.19
CA LEU A 155 17.42 3.67 19.00
C LEU A 155 17.89 4.82 19.91
N PRO A 156 17.95 6.07 19.42
CA PRO A 156 18.35 7.22 20.22
C PRO A 156 17.52 7.33 21.50
N ALA A 157 18.19 7.56 22.63
CA ALA A 157 17.54 7.63 23.94
C ALA A 157 16.48 8.75 24.00
N ASP A 158 16.70 9.83 23.26
CA ASP A 158 15.85 11.02 23.12
C ASP A 158 14.67 10.86 22.16
N LEU A 159 14.48 9.67 21.55
CA LEU A 159 13.31 9.43 20.70
C LEU A 159 12.02 9.57 21.55
N PRO A 160 11.08 10.47 21.18
CA PRO A 160 9.87 10.71 21.96
C PRO A 160 8.97 9.48 21.97
N PRO A 161 7.96 9.41 22.85
CA PRO A 161 6.92 8.41 22.77
C PRO A 161 6.24 8.43 21.39
N GLN A 162 6.17 7.27 20.75
CA GLN A 162 5.59 7.06 19.43
C GLN A 162 4.10 6.72 19.57
N GLN A 163 3.23 7.42 18.85
CA GLN A 163 1.80 7.06 18.80
C GLN A 163 1.54 5.93 17.80
N PHE A 164 2.40 5.82 16.79
CA PHE A 164 2.33 4.78 15.78
C PHE A 164 3.72 4.15 15.61
N ILE A 165 3.78 2.84 15.69
CA ILE A 165 4.94 2.05 15.24
C ILE A 165 4.44 1.14 14.14
N ALA A 166 5.17 1.02 13.04
CA ALA A 166 4.83 0.08 11.98
C ALA A 166 6.05 -0.66 11.49
N MET A 167 5.86 -1.93 11.11
CA MET A 167 6.87 -2.72 10.44
C MET A 167 6.23 -3.62 9.39
N HIS A 168 6.82 -3.62 8.20
CA HIS A 168 6.44 -4.50 7.11
C HIS A 168 7.65 -5.25 6.57
N GLY A 169 7.51 -6.55 6.32
CA GLY A 169 8.59 -7.37 5.78
C GLY A 169 9.76 -7.58 6.74
N VAL A 170 9.54 -7.45 8.06
CA VAL A 170 10.58 -7.61 9.08
C VAL A 170 10.36 -8.85 9.95
N TRP A 171 9.21 -8.97 10.61
CA TRP A 171 8.98 -9.91 11.72
C TRP A 171 9.29 -11.38 11.40
N SER A 172 8.92 -11.82 10.19
CA SER A 172 9.19 -13.18 9.72
C SER A 172 10.63 -13.46 9.33
N TRP A 173 11.46 -12.44 9.13
CA TRP A 173 12.81 -12.56 8.57
C TRP A 173 13.93 -12.39 9.58
N VAL A 174 13.61 -11.91 10.77
CA VAL A 174 14.59 -11.57 11.80
C VAL A 174 14.75 -12.67 12.84
N SER A 175 15.91 -12.67 13.50
CA SER A 175 16.23 -13.62 14.56
C SER A 175 15.30 -13.46 15.78
N PRO A 176 15.17 -14.50 16.64
CA PRO A 176 14.48 -14.36 17.93
C PRO A 176 14.96 -13.17 18.76
N GLN A 177 16.27 -12.91 18.77
CA GLN A 177 16.90 -11.81 19.51
C GLN A 177 16.44 -10.44 18.99
N VAL A 178 16.35 -10.26 17.67
CA VAL A 178 15.84 -9.02 17.08
C VAL A 178 14.34 -8.86 17.35
N ARG A 179 13.56 -9.96 17.36
CA ARG A 179 12.14 -9.89 17.78
C ARG A 179 11.99 -9.44 19.22
N GLU A 180 12.84 -9.91 20.13
CA GLU A 180 12.86 -9.46 21.53
C GLU A 180 13.16 -7.95 21.63
N GLN A 181 14.11 -7.44 20.83
CA GLN A 181 14.41 -6.01 20.74
C GLN A 181 13.22 -5.19 20.22
N ILE A 182 12.54 -5.68 19.19
CA ILE A 182 11.32 -5.05 18.67
C ILE A 182 10.22 -4.99 19.74
N VAL A 183 10.02 -6.07 20.49
CA VAL A 183 9.06 -6.11 21.61
C VAL A 183 9.47 -5.12 22.71
N ALA A 184 10.76 -4.97 23.00
CA ALA A 184 11.27 -3.98 23.94
C ALA A 184 11.00 -2.54 23.44
N ILE A 185 11.26 -2.25 22.16
CA ILE A 185 10.91 -0.94 21.55
C ILE A 185 9.43 -0.66 21.72
N ALA A 186 8.54 -1.60 21.40
CA ALA A 186 7.11 -1.38 21.54
C ALA A 186 6.70 -1.16 23.02
N ARG A 187 7.36 -1.84 23.97
CA ARG A 187 7.15 -1.64 25.41
C ARG A 187 7.61 -0.28 25.90
N GLU A 188 8.74 0.21 25.42
CA GLU A 188 9.37 1.43 25.96
C GLU A 188 8.96 2.69 25.20
N ARG A 189 8.78 2.59 23.88
CA ARG A 189 8.61 3.74 22.99
C ARG A 189 7.18 3.96 22.54
N LEU A 190 6.32 2.94 22.49
CA LEU A 190 4.93 3.16 22.11
C LEU A 190 4.18 3.89 23.25
N ALA A 191 3.50 4.98 22.94
CA ALA A 191 2.71 5.75 23.90
C ALA A 191 1.49 4.94 24.37
N PRO A 192 0.93 5.21 25.57
CA PRO A 192 -0.36 4.65 25.98
C PRO A 192 -1.46 4.95 24.95
N GLY A 193 -2.24 3.94 24.54
CA GLY A 193 -3.20 4.05 23.43
C GLY A 193 -2.58 4.06 22.03
N GLY A 194 -1.26 4.06 21.91
CA GLY A 194 -0.56 3.96 20.63
C GLY A 194 -0.79 2.62 19.93
N LEU A 195 -0.61 2.62 18.61
CA LEU A 195 -0.82 1.46 17.75
C LEU A 195 0.49 0.95 17.17
N LEU A 196 0.65 -0.36 17.18
CA LEU A 196 1.71 -1.10 16.49
C LEU A 196 1.11 -1.88 15.33
N LEU A 197 1.59 -1.69 14.11
CA LEU A 197 1.32 -2.60 12.99
C LEU A 197 2.52 -3.53 12.75
N VAL A 198 2.26 -4.82 12.58
CA VAL A 198 3.25 -5.83 12.21
C VAL A 198 2.70 -6.75 11.14
N SER A 199 3.47 -6.93 10.06
CA SER A 199 3.15 -7.92 9.03
C SER A 199 4.03 -9.15 9.13
N TYR A 200 3.49 -10.34 8.86
CA TYR A 200 4.25 -11.60 8.93
C TYR A 200 3.62 -12.73 8.10
N ASN A 201 4.46 -13.71 7.74
CA ASN A 201 4.07 -14.96 7.10
C ASN A 201 3.35 -15.87 8.11
N VAL A 202 2.24 -16.46 7.69
CA VAL A 202 1.40 -17.31 8.55
C VAL A 202 1.63 -18.78 8.27
N LEU A 203 1.72 -19.59 9.34
CA LEU A 203 2.05 -21.01 9.25
C LEU A 203 1.06 -21.80 8.39
N THR A 204 -0.25 -21.53 8.48
CA THR A 204 -1.29 -22.29 7.77
C THR A 204 -1.09 -22.27 6.26
N GLY A 205 -0.92 -21.08 5.66
CA GLY A 205 -0.67 -20.96 4.22
C GLY A 205 0.75 -21.35 3.77
N TRP A 206 1.75 -21.23 4.65
CA TRP A 206 3.15 -21.54 4.32
C TRP A 206 3.57 -22.97 4.59
N ALA A 207 2.80 -23.75 5.36
CA ALA A 207 3.15 -25.12 5.74
C ALA A 207 3.58 -26.02 4.55
N PRO A 208 2.89 -26.01 3.39
CA PRO A 208 3.31 -26.80 2.23
C PRO A 208 4.63 -26.35 1.58
N LEU A 209 5.10 -25.14 1.86
CA LEU A 209 6.34 -24.59 1.30
C LEU A 209 7.55 -24.76 2.24
N LEU A 210 7.36 -25.14 3.51
CA LEU A 210 8.47 -25.28 4.46
C LEU A 210 9.54 -26.28 3.99
N PRO A 211 9.19 -27.50 3.51
CA PRO A 211 10.17 -28.44 2.99
C PRO A 211 10.81 -27.96 1.69
N VAL A 212 10.05 -27.28 0.84
CA VAL A 212 10.55 -26.68 -0.41
C VAL A 212 11.63 -25.64 -0.09
N ARG A 213 11.36 -24.76 0.87
CA ARG A 213 12.33 -23.74 1.30
C ARG A 213 13.60 -24.36 1.87
N SER A 214 13.49 -25.44 2.65
CA SER A 214 14.66 -26.17 3.17
C SER A 214 15.58 -26.62 2.03
N LEU A 215 15.02 -27.23 0.99
CA LEU A 215 15.78 -27.70 -0.17
C LEU A 215 16.33 -26.55 -1.01
N VAL A 216 15.59 -25.45 -1.16
CA VAL A 216 16.09 -24.24 -1.84
C VAL A 216 17.35 -23.72 -1.15
N ARG A 217 17.39 -23.70 0.18
CA ARG A 217 18.60 -23.28 0.92
C ARG A 217 19.74 -24.28 0.79
N GLU A 218 19.46 -25.57 0.81
CA GLU A 218 20.45 -26.61 0.57
C GLU A 218 21.09 -26.45 -0.82
N PHE A 219 20.28 -26.34 -1.88
CA PHE A 219 20.78 -26.10 -3.23
C PHE A 219 21.50 -24.75 -3.37
N ALA A 220 21.04 -23.70 -2.69
CA ALA A 220 21.74 -22.42 -2.70
C ALA A 220 23.16 -22.52 -2.09
N ALA A 221 23.35 -23.39 -1.09
CA ALA A 221 24.65 -23.65 -0.48
C ALA A 221 25.59 -24.49 -1.37
N GLU A 222 25.07 -25.20 -2.38
CA GLU A 222 25.86 -25.91 -3.40
C GLU A 222 26.54 -24.94 -4.39
N CYS A 223 26.11 -23.69 -4.43
CA CYS A 223 26.59 -22.68 -5.38
C CYS A 223 27.43 -21.61 -4.65
N GLU A 224 28.62 -21.32 -5.16
CA GLU A 224 29.36 -20.11 -4.80
C GLU A 224 28.81 -18.91 -5.58
N GLY A 225 29.09 -17.69 -5.11
CA GLY A 225 28.60 -16.46 -5.74
C GLY A 225 27.76 -15.59 -4.80
N ASP A 226 27.16 -14.54 -5.38
CA ASP A 226 26.26 -13.66 -4.66
C ASP A 226 24.89 -14.34 -4.38
N SER A 227 24.07 -13.71 -3.55
CA SER A 227 22.77 -14.28 -3.16
C SER A 227 21.81 -14.47 -4.36
N LEU A 228 21.92 -13.66 -5.42
CA LEU A 228 21.10 -13.80 -6.64
C LEU A 228 21.53 -15.03 -7.46
N GLU A 229 22.83 -15.25 -7.64
CA GLU A 229 23.38 -16.41 -8.33
C GLU A 229 22.97 -17.70 -7.60
N LYS A 230 23.09 -17.72 -6.27
CA LYS A 230 22.65 -18.83 -5.42
C LYS A 230 21.16 -19.10 -5.55
N MET A 231 20.32 -18.06 -5.50
CA MET A 231 18.88 -18.22 -5.67
C MET A 231 18.52 -18.72 -7.07
N ARG A 232 19.20 -18.24 -8.11
CA ARG A 232 19.00 -18.72 -9.49
C ARG A 232 19.31 -20.20 -9.62
N HIS A 233 20.44 -20.63 -9.05
CA HIS A 233 20.84 -22.02 -9.03
C HIS A 233 19.79 -22.87 -8.28
N ALA A 234 19.42 -22.47 -7.07
CA ALA A 234 18.45 -23.17 -6.25
C ALA A 234 17.07 -23.30 -6.93
N ALA A 235 16.60 -22.23 -7.57
CA ALA A 235 15.34 -22.23 -8.32
C ALA A 235 15.34 -23.23 -9.47
N GLN A 236 16.46 -23.39 -10.18
CA GLN A 236 16.61 -24.40 -11.24
C GLN A 236 16.60 -25.82 -10.67
N ARG A 237 17.31 -26.04 -9.55
CA ARG A 237 17.43 -27.35 -8.90
C ARG A 237 16.09 -27.83 -8.33
N ILE A 238 15.37 -26.97 -7.61
CA ILE A 238 14.06 -27.31 -7.05
C ILE A 238 13.03 -27.55 -8.15
N LYS A 239 13.11 -26.80 -9.26
CA LYS A 239 12.25 -27.02 -10.44
C LYS A 239 12.53 -28.38 -11.08
N ALA A 240 13.80 -28.75 -11.26
CA ALA A 240 14.18 -30.07 -11.76
C ALA A 240 13.67 -31.19 -10.84
N LEU A 241 13.76 -31.02 -9.52
CA LEU A 241 13.21 -31.98 -8.55
C LEU A 241 11.69 -32.10 -8.68
N ARG A 242 10.97 -30.97 -8.79
CA ARG A 242 9.52 -30.95 -9.00
C ARG A 242 9.11 -31.69 -10.27
N ASP A 243 9.89 -31.55 -11.34
CA ASP A 243 9.61 -32.18 -12.63
C ASP A 243 9.82 -33.70 -12.64
N THR A 244 10.50 -34.27 -11.63
CA THR A 244 10.54 -35.73 -11.42
C THR A 244 9.21 -36.33 -10.92
N GLN A 245 8.22 -35.48 -10.59
CA GLN A 245 6.95 -35.88 -9.98
C GLN A 245 7.14 -36.63 -8.64
N GLY A 246 8.11 -36.20 -7.84
CA GLY A 246 8.30 -36.71 -6.48
C GLY A 246 7.02 -36.63 -5.64
N GLN A 247 6.79 -37.63 -4.79
CA GLN A 247 5.52 -37.81 -4.06
C GLN A 247 5.10 -36.60 -3.20
N TYR A 248 6.07 -35.81 -2.73
CA TYR A 248 5.77 -34.56 -2.02
C TYR A 248 4.95 -33.59 -2.88
N PHE A 249 5.37 -33.33 -4.12
CA PHE A 249 4.70 -32.40 -5.03
C PHE A 249 3.37 -32.96 -5.57
N VAL A 250 3.26 -34.28 -5.69
CA VAL A 250 1.99 -34.96 -6.04
C VAL A 250 0.95 -34.75 -4.93
N ASN A 251 1.36 -34.93 -3.67
CA ASN A 251 0.47 -34.79 -2.52
C ASN A 251 0.28 -33.33 -2.06
N ASN A 252 1.11 -32.40 -2.55
CA ASN A 252 1.05 -30.97 -2.24
C ASN A 252 1.04 -30.14 -3.53
N PRO A 253 -0.09 -30.10 -4.27
CA PRO A 253 -0.16 -29.40 -5.56
C PRO A 253 0.12 -27.89 -5.45
N VAL A 254 -0.19 -27.27 -4.31
CA VAL A 254 0.16 -25.85 -4.03
C VAL A 254 1.67 -25.63 -4.06
N ALA A 255 2.45 -26.55 -3.49
CA ALA A 255 3.90 -26.48 -3.52
C ALA A 255 4.46 -26.69 -4.94
N ALA A 256 3.83 -27.57 -5.72
CA ALA A 256 4.20 -27.79 -7.12
C ALA A 256 3.95 -26.56 -7.99
N GLU A 257 2.77 -25.95 -7.85
CA GLU A 257 2.37 -24.72 -8.55
C GLU A 257 3.29 -23.55 -8.17
N PHE A 258 3.61 -23.40 -6.88
CA PHE A 258 4.55 -22.37 -6.44
C PHE A 258 5.92 -22.52 -7.12
N VAL A 259 6.48 -23.74 -7.17
CA VAL A 259 7.77 -24.00 -7.83
C VAL A 259 7.70 -23.75 -9.34
N ASP A 260 6.56 -24.05 -9.99
CA ASP A 260 6.34 -23.71 -11.41
C ASP A 260 6.40 -22.19 -11.63
N ASP A 261 5.82 -21.45 -10.70
CA ASP A 261 5.68 -20.01 -10.78
C ASP A 261 6.91 -19.23 -10.28
N MET A 262 7.85 -19.86 -9.57
CA MET A 262 9.12 -19.23 -9.16
C MET A 262 9.82 -18.53 -10.32
N SER A 263 9.81 -19.13 -11.52
CA SER A 263 10.44 -18.54 -12.72
C SER A 263 9.80 -17.23 -13.20
N LYS A 264 8.56 -16.94 -12.77
CA LYS A 264 7.80 -15.73 -13.11
C LYS A 264 8.01 -14.61 -12.10
N HIS A 265 8.51 -14.93 -10.91
CA HIS A 265 8.76 -13.95 -9.86
C HIS A 265 10.10 -13.25 -10.06
N ASP A 266 10.21 -12.05 -9.50
CA ASP A 266 11.48 -11.34 -9.45
C ASP A 266 12.48 -12.13 -8.59
N LEU A 267 13.70 -12.30 -9.09
CA LEU A 267 14.70 -13.12 -8.41
C LEU A 267 15.19 -12.47 -7.11
N THR A 268 15.21 -11.14 -7.04
CA THR A 268 15.54 -10.38 -5.83
C THR A 268 14.52 -10.70 -4.75
N TYR A 269 13.23 -10.65 -5.09
CA TYR A 269 12.15 -11.04 -4.18
C TYR A 269 12.35 -12.46 -3.64
N LEU A 270 12.59 -13.45 -4.52
CA LEU A 270 12.81 -14.84 -4.10
C LEU A 270 14.04 -14.99 -3.20
N THR A 271 15.09 -14.21 -3.46
CA THR A 271 16.33 -14.25 -2.67
C THR A 271 16.05 -13.86 -1.22
N HIS A 272 15.38 -12.73 -1.03
CA HIS A 272 14.96 -12.29 0.30
C HIS A 272 13.94 -13.24 0.92
N GLU A 273 13.05 -13.87 0.11
CA GLU A 273 12.01 -14.77 0.61
C GLU A 273 12.54 -16.18 1.01
N PHE A 274 13.60 -16.68 0.39
CA PHE A 274 14.02 -18.07 0.62
C PHE A 274 15.34 -18.20 1.35
N LEU A 275 16.26 -17.26 1.17
CA LEU A 275 17.64 -17.46 1.61
C LEU A 275 17.94 -16.95 3.03
N GLY A 276 17.12 -16.06 3.60
CA GLY A 276 17.35 -15.54 4.95
C GLY A 276 17.37 -16.65 6.02
N ASP A 277 18.33 -16.63 6.94
CA ASP A 277 18.59 -17.74 7.86
C ASP A 277 17.51 -17.91 8.93
N HIS A 278 16.97 -16.80 9.42
CA HIS A 278 16.04 -16.77 10.55
C HIS A 278 14.56 -16.69 10.16
N TRP A 279 14.24 -17.10 8.94
CA TRP A 279 12.86 -17.06 8.47
C TRP A 279 11.92 -17.95 9.28
N LYS A 280 10.75 -17.40 9.65
CA LYS A 280 9.70 -18.13 10.37
C LYS A 280 8.31 -17.70 9.91
N ALA A 281 7.46 -18.70 9.65
CA ALA A 281 6.01 -18.53 9.59
C ALA A 281 5.39 -18.75 10.98
N PHE A 282 4.41 -17.92 11.34
CA PHE A 282 3.85 -17.85 12.69
C PHE A 282 2.37 -18.23 12.72
N GLU A 283 1.91 -18.67 13.88
CA GLU A 283 0.49 -18.62 14.23
C GLU A 283 0.15 -17.22 14.78
N CYS A 284 -1.06 -16.70 14.54
CA CYS A 284 -1.40 -15.35 15.01
C CYS A 284 -1.39 -15.25 16.55
N ALA A 285 -1.84 -16.30 17.25
CA ALA A 285 -1.81 -16.35 18.71
C ALA A 285 -0.37 -16.35 19.26
N GLU A 286 0.59 -16.92 18.52
CA GLU A 286 2.00 -16.86 18.90
C GLU A 286 2.51 -15.41 18.88
N VAL A 287 2.22 -14.66 17.80
CA VAL A 287 2.65 -13.26 17.67
C VAL A 287 1.98 -12.40 18.74
N ALA A 288 0.69 -12.58 18.99
CA ALA A 288 -0.02 -11.88 20.04
C ALA A 288 0.57 -12.15 21.43
N ALA A 289 0.93 -13.41 21.71
CA ALA A 289 1.56 -13.79 22.96
C ALA A 289 2.94 -13.14 23.18
N LEU A 290 3.72 -12.93 22.11
CA LEU A 290 5.02 -12.24 22.19
C LEU A 290 4.88 -10.76 22.52
N PHE A 291 3.81 -10.11 22.06
CA PHE A 291 3.56 -8.69 22.35
C PHE A 291 2.84 -8.44 23.68
N ARG A 292 2.10 -9.42 24.20
CA ARG A 292 1.31 -9.27 25.45
C ARG A 292 2.13 -8.76 26.64
N PRO A 293 3.36 -9.25 26.93
CA PRO A 293 4.18 -8.73 28.03
C PRO A 293 4.61 -7.26 27.88
N ALA A 294 4.51 -6.69 26.67
CA ALA A 294 4.73 -5.26 26.41
C ALA A 294 3.46 -4.41 26.63
N GLY A 295 2.37 -4.99 27.14
CA GLY A 295 1.10 -4.31 27.40
C GLY A 295 0.26 -4.06 26.15
N LEU A 296 0.50 -4.85 25.10
CA LEU A 296 -0.19 -4.76 23.82
C LEU A 296 -1.33 -5.78 23.73
N ALA A 297 -2.45 -5.37 23.15
CA ALA A 297 -3.60 -6.23 22.86
C ALA A 297 -3.92 -6.19 21.36
N PHE A 298 -4.36 -7.31 20.81
CA PHE A 298 -4.78 -7.40 19.40
C PHE A 298 -5.94 -6.44 19.11
N ALA A 299 -5.78 -5.57 18.12
CA ALA A 299 -6.68 -4.48 17.78
C ALA A 299 -7.24 -4.53 16.35
N GLY A 300 -6.97 -5.62 15.61
CA GLY A 300 -7.53 -5.87 14.28
C GLY A 300 -6.47 -6.26 13.26
N SER A 301 -6.89 -6.41 12.01
CA SER A 301 -6.01 -6.84 10.91
C SER A 301 -6.39 -6.18 9.57
N PHE A 302 -5.46 -6.15 8.61
CA PHE A 302 -5.76 -5.86 7.21
C PHE A 302 -5.76 -7.12 6.32
N PRO A 303 -6.58 -7.16 5.24
CA PRO A 303 -7.52 -6.11 4.81
C PRO A 303 -8.68 -5.90 5.78
N VAL A 304 -9.35 -4.73 5.72
CA VAL A 304 -10.41 -4.33 6.66
C VAL A 304 -11.48 -5.41 6.83
N SER A 305 -11.81 -6.13 5.76
CA SER A 305 -12.77 -7.24 5.74
C SER A 305 -12.45 -8.34 6.76
N LEU A 306 -11.18 -8.52 7.14
CA LEU A 306 -10.78 -9.50 8.15
C LEU A 306 -11.32 -9.19 9.54
N ASN A 307 -11.78 -7.96 9.80
CA ASN A 307 -12.34 -7.60 11.10
C ASN A 307 -13.83 -7.94 11.22
N LEU A 308 -14.49 -8.30 10.11
CA LEU A 308 -15.90 -8.62 10.04
C LEU A 308 -16.07 -10.15 9.91
N PRO A 309 -16.40 -10.89 10.98
CA PRO A 309 -16.48 -12.35 10.95
C PRO A 309 -17.46 -12.88 9.89
N ASP A 310 -18.50 -12.10 9.60
CA ASP A 310 -19.51 -12.41 8.59
C ASP A 310 -18.95 -12.50 7.17
N LEU A 311 -17.87 -11.78 6.88
CA LEU A 311 -17.19 -11.78 5.59
C LEU A 311 -16.10 -12.84 5.49
N CYS A 312 -15.60 -13.34 6.62
CA CYS A 312 -14.44 -14.23 6.67
C CYS A 312 -14.82 -15.70 6.75
N ILE A 313 -15.90 -16.00 7.47
CA ILE A 313 -16.28 -17.36 7.79
C ILE A 313 -17.58 -17.67 7.05
N ALA A 314 -17.57 -18.66 6.16
CA ALA A 314 -18.78 -19.07 5.45
C ALA A 314 -19.93 -19.39 6.43
N PRO A 315 -21.20 -19.06 6.11
CA PRO A 315 -22.32 -19.29 7.02
C PRO A 315 -22.46 -20.73 7.54
N ARG A 316 -22.02 -21.72 6.75
CA ARG A 316 -22.00 -23.14 7.14
C ARG A 316 -21.04 -23.46 8.30
N LEU A 317 -20.13 -22.55 8.62
CA LEU A 317 -19.11 -22.68 9.67
C LEU A 317 -19.41 -21.76 10.87
N ASN A 318 -20.66 -21.33 11.02
CA ASN A 318 -21.06 -20.36 12.05
C ASN A 318 -20.71 -20.78 13.48
N GLU A 319 -20.71 -22.09 13.78
CA GLU A 319 -20.34 -22.61 15.11
C GLU A 319 -18.90 -22.27 15.52
N PHE A 320 -18.02 -22.02 14.54
CA PHE A 320 -16.62 -21.66 14.76
C PHE A 320 -16.37 -20.15 14.85
N ARG A 321 -17.42 -19.31 14.71
CA ARG A 321 -17.27 -17.85 14.66
C ARG A 321 -17.00 -17.18 16.00
N ALA A 322 -17.52 -17.70 17.12
CA ALA A 322 -17.68 -16.91 18.34
C ALA A 322 -17.25 -17.60 19.66
N SER A 323 -16.60 -18.76 19.62
CA SER A 323 -16.22 -19.48 20.85
C SER A 323 -14.77 -19.19 21.26
N GLY A 324 -14.54 -18.65 22.45
CA GLY A 324 -13.18 -18.36 22.97
C GLY A 324 -12.79 -16.89 22.87
N ASP A 325 -11.53 -16.59 23.20
CA ASP A 325 -10.99 -15.24 23.09
C ASP A 325 -10.70 -14.84 21.63
N ARG A 326 -10.36 -13.56 21.42
CA ARG A 326 -10.15 -13.03 20.06
C ARG A 326 -9.01 -13.73 19.33
N GLU A 327 -7.95 -14.11 20.03
CA GLU A 327 -6.78 -14.78 19.43
C GLU A 327 -7.12 -16.19 18.93
N ALA A 328 -7.93 -16.94 19.68
CA ALA A 328 -8.44 -18.24 19.25
C ALA A 328 -9.40 -18.13 18.05
N ILE A 329 -10.21 -17.06 18.00
CA ILE A 329 -11.05 -16.77 16.82
C ILE A 329 -10.18 -16.52 15.59
N GLU A 330 -9.16 -15.66 15.69
CA GLU A 330 -8.25 -15.35 14.58
C GLU A 330 -7.44 -16.58 14.13
N THR A 331 -6.97 -17.42 15.05
CA THR A 331 -6.21 -18.64 14.71
C THR A 331 -7.06 -19.62 13.90
N ARG A 332 -8.35 -19.78 14.25
CA ARG A 332 -9.28 -20.60 13.46
C ARG A 332 -9.59 -19.97 12.11
N LYS A 333 -9.72 -18.64 12.05
CA LYS A 333 -9.89 -17.94 10.77
C LYS A 333 -8.73 -18.22 9.83
N ASP A 334 -7.49 -18.14 10.32
CA ASP A 334 -6.29 -18.43 9.53
C ASP A 334 -6.29 -19.83 8.92
N LEU A 335 -6.80 -20.82 9.66
CA LEU A 335 -6.94 -22.18 9.16
C LEU A 335 -8.07 -22.29 8.12
N LEU A 336 -9.22 -21.66 8.38
CA LEU A 336 -10.39 -21.72 7.51
C LEU A 336 -10.19 -20.99 6.18
N THR A 337 -9.37 -19.93 6.17
CA THR A 337 -9.06 -19.16 4.95
C THR A 337 -7.73 -19.55 4.31
N ASN A 338 -6.99 -20.50 4.91
CA ASN A 338 -5.63 -20.86 4.49
C ASN A 338 -4.72 -19.62 4.38
N GLN A 339 -4.77 -18.76 5.40
CA GLN A 339 -4.07 -17.47 5.40
C GLN A 339 -2.56 -17.67 5.27
N SER A 340 -1.92 -16.98 4.32
CA SER A 340 -0.46 -17.04 4.12
C SER A 340 0.26 -15.81 4.65
N PHE A 341 -0.44 -14.70 4.87
CA PHE A 341 0.17 -13.44 5.28
C PHE A 341 -0.80 -12.60 6.12
N ARG A 342 -0.32 -11.94 7.18
CA ARG A 342 -1.13 -11.07 8.03
C ARG A 342 -0.53 -9.69 8.17
N TRP A 343 -1.40 -8.74 8.50
CA TRP A 343 -1.11 -7.34 8.79
C TRP A 343 -1.84 -6.97 10.07
N ASP A 344 -1.26 -7.33 11.21
CA ASP A 344 -1.97 -7.25 12.49
C ASP A 344 -1.63 -5.95 13.21
N ILE A 345 -2.67 -5.38 13.82
CA ILE A 345 -2.59 -4.16 14.61
C ILE A 345 -2.72 -4.53 16.08
N TYR A 346 -1.86 -3.95 16.90
CA TYR A 346 -1.87 -4.10 18.35
C TYR A 346 -1.97 -2.72 19.00
N ALA A 347 -2.82 -2.58 20.01
CA ALA A 347 -2.99 -1.35 20.76
C ALA A 347 -2.36 -1.47 22.15
N LYS A 348 -1.64 -0.43 22.57
CA LYS A 348 -1.08 -0.38 23.92
C LYS A 348 -2.15 0.00 24.93
N HIS A 349 -2.22 -0.77 26.02
CA HIS A 349 -3.18 -0.55 27.07
C HIS A 349 -3.10 0.89 27.62
N ARG A 350 -4.29 1.48 27.87
CA ARG A 350 -4.44 2.79 28.51
C ARG A 350 -4.92 2.56 29.95
N PRO A 351 -4.12 2.89 30.99
CA PRO A 351 -4.43 2.56 32.39
C PRO A 351 -5.79 3.08 32.90
N GLU A 352 -6.35 4.11 32.27
CA GLU A 352 -7.56 4.82 32.73
C GLU A 352 -8.87 4.35 32.06
N SER A 353 -8.81 3.41 31.11
CA SER A 353 -10.00 3.00 30.33
C SER A 353 -10.69 1.76 30.94
N LYS A 354 -11.79 1.97 31.68
CA LYS A 354 -12.70 0.88 32.12
C LYS A 354 -13.92 0.68 31.21
N GLN A 355 -14.14 1.58 30.24
CA GLN A 355 -15.26 1.53 29.30
C GLN A 355 -14.71 1.56 27.88
N SER A 356 -15.28 0.73 27.00
CA SER A 356 -15.02 0.84 25.57
C SER A 356 -15.42 2.25 25.12
N PRO A 357 -14.52 2.98 24.44
CA PRO A 357 -14.79 4.34 23.99
C PRO A 357 -15.94 4.34 22.99
N ASP A 358 -16.81 5.34 23.05
CA ASP A 358 -17.82 5.56 22.02
C ASP A 358 -17.12 5.84 20.68
N ARG A 359 -17.42 5.02 19.68
CA ARG A 359 -16.77 5.08 18.36
C ARG A 359 -17.05 6.39 17.65
N PHE A 360 -18.25 6.96 17.80
CA PHE A 360 -18.60 8.27 17.25
C PHE A 360 -17.77 9.40 17.83
N THR A 361 -17.09 9.18 18.97
CA THR A 361 -16.17 10.15 19.56
C THR A 361 -14.71 9.79 19.26
N ALA A 362 -14.36 8.50 19.31
CA ALA A 362 -12.97 8.04 19.19
C ALA A 362 -12.35 8.19 17.80
N ALA A 363 -13.18 8.30 16.77
CA ALA A 363 -12.75 8.36 15.37
C ALA A 363 -13.51 9.43 14.55
N ASP A 364 -14.12 10.41 15.21
CA ASP A 364 -14.92 11.45 14.54
C ASP A 364 -14.09 12.38 13.65
N ASP A 365 -12.79 12.45 13.87
CA ASP A 365 -11.87 13.22 13.06
C ASP A 365 -11.47 12.49 11.75
N LEU A 366 -11.98 11.28 11.51
CA LEU A 366 -11.90 10.61 10.22
C LEU A 366 -13.04 11.04 9.31
N SER A 367 -12.75 11.12 8.03
CA SER A 367 -13.71 11.50 7.00
C SER A 367 -14.03 10.33 6.08
N PHE A 368 -15.31 10.15 5.76
CA PHE A 368 -15.82 9.08 4.92
C PHE A 368 -16.37 9.65 3.60
N ARG A 369 -16.17 8.93 2.51
CA ARG A 369 -16.67 9.30 1.18
C ARG A 369 -16.85 8.09 0.28
N LEU A 370 -17.47 8.29 -0.89
CA LEU A 370 -17.44 7.30 -1.96
C LEU A 370 -16.01 7.10 -2.47
N SER A 371 -15.65 5.84 -2.71
CA SER A 371 -14.37 5.50 -3.35
C SER A 371 -14.28 5.98 -4.79
N GLN A 372 -15.43 6.00 -5.49
CA GLN A 372 -15.55 6.48 -6.87
C GLN A 372 -16.83 7.31 -7.02
N ARG A 373 -16.81 8.34 -7.87
CA ARG A 373 -17.96 9.25 -8.06
C ARG A 373 -19.18 8.56 -8.68
N ASN A 374 -18.95 7.57 -9.54
CA ASN A 374 -19.98 6.97 -10.39
C ASN A 374 -20.48 5.61 -9.90
N VAL A 375 -20.30 5.27 -8.62
CA VAL A 375 -20.84 4.01 -8.09
C VAL A 375 -22.36 4.02 -8.12
N THR A 376 -22.97 2.89 -8.44
CA THR A 376 -24.42 2.67 -8.37
C THR A 376 -24.70 1.42 -7.54
N LEU A 377 -25.83 1.40 -6.83
CA LEU A 377 -26.32 0.19 -6.17
C LEU A 377 -27.22 -0.61 -7.14
N PRO A 378 -27.24 -1.96 -7.07
CA PRO A 378 -26.50 -2.79 -6.12
C PRO A 378 -24.99 -2.83 -6.43
N PHE A 379 -24.16 -2.70 -5.39
CA PHE A 379 -22.70 -2.82 -5.50
C PHE A 379 -22.27 -4.23 -5.12
N GLN A 380 -21.45 -4.87 -5.96
CA GLN A 380 -21.04 -6.26 -5.77
C GLN A 380 -19.53 -6.41 -5.76
N GLU A 381 -19.02 -7.09 -4.75
CA GLU A 381 -17.59 -7.38 -4.64
C GLU A 381 -17.35 -8.83 -4.24
N SER A 382 -16.31 -9.43 -4.85
CA SER A 382 -15.92 -10.81 -4.60
C SER A 382 -14.66 -10.88 -3.75
N LEU A 383 -14.80 -11.42 -2.54
CA LEU A 383 -13.71 -11.61 -1.60
C LEU A 383 -13.03 -12.95 -1.87
N ASN A 384 -12.10 -12.94 -2.82
CA ASN A 384 -11.42 -14.14 -3.32
C ASN A 384 -10.52 -14.81 -2.28
N ALA A 385 -9.92 -14.02 -1.37
CA ALA A 385 -9.04 -14.52 -0.31
C ALA A 385 -9.77 -15.38 0.75
N MET A 386 -11.11 -15.48 0.70
CA MET A 386 -11.93 -16.10 1.75
C MET A 386 -12.92 -17.13 1.17
N GLY A 387 -12.57 -17.79 0.06
CA GLY A 387 -13.40 -18.82 -0.57
C GLY A 387 -14.43 -18.29 -1.56
N ALA A 388 -14.13 -17.16 -2.22
CA ALA A 388 -14.98 -16.50 -3.22
C ALA A 388 -16.38 -16.17 -2.71
N ILE A 389 -16.46 -15.43 -1.61
CA ILE A 389 -17.72 -14.87 -1.11
C ILE A 389 -18.04 -13.62 -1.94
N THR A 390 -19.16 -13.63 -2.67
CA THR A 390 -19.69 -12.42 -3.30
C THR A 390 -20.66 -11.74 -2.34
N VAL A 391 -20.35 -10.50 -1.98
CA VAL A 391 -21.21 -9.65 -1.17
C VAL A 391 -21.92 -8.65 -2.07
N THR A 392 -23.20 -8.44 -1.84
CA THR A 392 -24.00 -7.41 -2.52
C THR A 392 -24.45 -6.40 -1.48
N ILE A 393 -24.07 -5.14 -1.65
CA ILE A 393 -24.65 -4.00 -0.96
C ILE A 393 -25.83 -3.50 -1.79
N ASP A 394 -27.01 -3.47 -1.17
CA ASP A 394 -28.26 -3.01 -1.79
C ASP A 394 -29.22 -2.51 -0.69
N GLY A 395 -29.96 -1.45 -0.98
CA GLY A 395 -31.01 -0.91 -0.10
C GLY A 395 -30.53 -0.07 1.10
N PRO A 396 -31.47 0.44 1.91
CA PRO A 396 -31.15 1.21 3.11
C PRO A 396 -30.38 0.39 4.16
N PRO A 397 -29.42 0.99 4.89
CA PRO A 397 -29.09 2.44 4.90
C PRO A 397 -28.10 2.87 3.79
N HIS A 398 -27.62 1.96 2.94
CA HIS A 398 -26.58 2.28 1.96
C HIS A 398 -27.06 3.23 0.86
N ASP A 399 -28.33 3.15 0.44
CA ASP A 399 -28.92 4.11 -0.51
C ASP A 399 -28.72 5.55 -0.02
N THR A 400 -29.11 5.81 1.24
CA THR A 400 -28.98 7.11 1.90
C THR A 400 -27.51 7.53 2.02
N LEU A 401 -26.64 6.64 2.47
CA LEU A 401 -25.21 6.95 2.62
C LEU A 401 -24.53 7.25 1.28
N VAL A 402 -24.88 6.52 0.21
CA VAL A 402 -24.37 6.78 -1.14
C VAL A 402 -24.83 8.14 -1.64
N GLU A 403 -26.10 8.50 -1.46
CA GLU A 403 -26.62 9.83 -1.81
C GLU A 403 -25.88 10.94 -1.07
N MET A 404 -25.74 10.82 0.26
CA MET A 404 -24.98 11.76 1.09
C MET A 404 -23.53 11.91 0.60
N PHE A 405 -22.85 10.80 0.34
CA PHE A 405 -21.43 10.80 0.03
C PHE A 405 -21.11 11.24 -1.41
N ARG A 406 -22.13 11.44 -2.27
CA ARG A 406 -21.96 12.15 -3.55
C ARG A 406 -21.75 13.65 -3.37
N GLU A 407 -22.29 14.22 -2.30
CA GLU A 407 -22.26 15.67 -2.05
C GLU A 407 -20.89 16.12 -1.57
N ARG A 408 -20.33 15.41 -0.60
CA ARG A 408 -19.07 15.73 0.08
C ARG A 408 -18.58 14.55 0.90
N SER A 409 -17.48 14.75 1.61
CA SER A 409 -17.05 13.85 2.68
C SER A 409 -17.73 14.18 4.01
N TRP A 410 -17.93 13.16 4.83
CA TRP A 410 -18.70 13.25 6.07
C TRP A 410 -17.95 12.59 7.24
N ARG A 411 -18.08 13.17 8.43
CA ARG A 411 -17.65 12.57 9.71
C ARG A 411 -18.76 11.72 10.32
N LEU A 412 -18.41 10.81 11.24
CA LEU A 412 -19.40 9.92 11.86
C LEU A 412 -20.50 10.69 12.61
N ALA A 413 -20.14 11.73 13.38
CA ALA A 413 -21.09 12.54 14.11
C ALA A 413 -22.00 13.35 13.17
N GLU A 414 -21.48 13.80 12.02
CA GLU A 414 -22.30 14.49 11.01
C GLU A 414 -23.31 13.53 10.38
N ILE A 415 -22.90 12.29 10.06
CA ILE A 415 -23.80 11.27 9.50
C ILE A 415 -24.90 10.93 10.50
N ALA A 416 -24.54 10.68 11.76
CA ALA A 416 -25.51 10.33 12.80
C ALA A 416 -26.50 11.47 13.13
N SER A 417 -26.15 12.71 12.80
CA SER A 417 -26.98 13.90 13.05
C SER A 417 -27.77 14.35 11.81
N ASP A 418 -27.54 13.75 10.64
CA ASP A 418 -28.23 14.13 9.40
C ASP A 418 -29.69 13.65 9.45
N PRO A 419 -30.68 14.52 9.14
CA PRO A 419 -32.10 14.16 9.15
C PRO A 419 -32.45 12.94 8.29
N ARG A 420 -31.70 12.67 7.21
CA ARG A 420 -31.89 11.51 6.34
C ARG A 420 -31.60 10.19 7.05
N CYS A 421 -30.79 10.22 8.12
CA CYS A 421 -30.42 9.06 8.92
C CYS A 421 -31.22 8.92 10.22
N ALA A 422 -32.22 9.78 10.47
CA ALA A 422 -32.95 9.83 11.74
C ALA A 422 -33.66 8.51 12.11
N ASP A 423 -34.08 7.73 11.12
CA ASP A 423 -34.78 6.45 11.31
C ASP A 423 -33.81 5.23 11.40
N VAL A 424 -32.50 5.45 11.29
CA VAL A 424 -31.47 4.40 11.34
C VAL A 424 -30.74 4.48 12.67
N SER A 425 -30.57 3.34 13.35
CA SER A 425 -29.82 3.33 14.61
C SER A 425 -28.35 3.66 14.37
N LYS A 426 -27.69 4.23 15.39
CA LYS A 426 -26.25 4.51 15.37
C LYS A 426 -25.41 3.25 15.07
N ASP A 427 -25.81 2.12 15.60
CA ASP A 427 -25.12 0.83 15.40
C ASP A 427 -25.29 0.34 13.96
N ASP A 428 -26.50 0.43 13.39
CA ASP A 428 -26.75 0.05 11.99
C ASP A 428 -26.01 0.95 11.00
N LEU A 429 -25.89 2.25 11.30
CA LEU A 429 -25.09 3.19 10.49
C LEU A 429 -23.61 2.81 10.50
N ILE A 430 -23.06 2.51 11.68
CA ILE A 430 -21.67 2.07 11.81
C ILE A 430 -21.45 0.76 11.02
N GLU A 431 -22.33 -0.22 11.18
CA GLU A 431 -22.21 -1.52 10.51
C GLU A 431 -22.23 -1.34 8.98
N ALA A 432 -23.11 -0.47 8.46
CA ALA A 432 -23.20 -0.18 7.04
C ALA A 432 -21.94 0.52 6.51
N ILE A 433 -21.41 1.51 7.25
CA ILE A 433 -20.17 2.19 6.89
C ILE A 433 -19.00 1.20 6.87
N ASP A 434 -18.87 0.36 7.90
CA ASP A 434 -17.80 -0.65 8.00
C ASP A 434 -17.82 -1.65 6.88
N LEU A 435 -19.02 -2.18 6.58
CA LEU A 435 -19.22 -3.11 5.49
C LEU A 435 -18.80 -2.45 4.17
N ALA A 436 -19.28 -1.23 3.90
CA ALA A 436 -18.97 -0.51 2.68
C ALA A 436 -17.49 -0.13 2.54
N VAL A 437 -16.81 0.26 3.63
CA VAL A 437 -15.35 0.46 3.63
C VAL A 437 -14.62 -0.86 3.39
N SER A 438 -15.05 -1.94 4.03
CA SER A 438 -14.41 -3.25 3.89
C SER A 438 -14.48 -3.83 2.48
N LEU A 439 -15.51 -3.45 1.72
CA LEU A 439 -15.71 -3.83 0.32
C LEU A 439 -15.19 -2.78 -0.66
N GLY A 440 -14.59 -1.68 -0.18
CA GLY A 440 -14.04 -0.63 -1.04
C GLY A 440 -15.10 0.25 -1.73
N LEU A 441 -16.36 0.18 -1.31
CA LEU A 441 -17.41 1.12 -1.74
C LEU A 441 -17.15 2.53 -1.19
N PHE A 442 -16.74 2.60 0.08
CA PHE A 442 -16.35 3.83 0.75
C PHE A 442 -14.85 3.87 1.04
N CYS A 443 -14.29 5.08 1.09
CA CYS A 443 -12.92 5.37 1.53
C CYS A 443 -12.94 6.08 2.88
N VAL A 444 -11.83 5.94 3.61
CA VAL A 444 -11.55 6.65 4.87
C VAL A 444 -10.34 7.55 4.66
N ASP A 445 -10.52 8.84 4.92
CA ASP A 445 -9.52 9.88 4.72
C ASP A 445 -9.24 10.61 6.04
N ALA A 446 -8.05 11.22 6.14
CA ALA A 446 -7.63 11.98 7.32
C ALA A 446 -8.33 13.34 7.43
N GLN A 447 -8.81 13.88 6.31
CA GLN A 447 -9.51 15.16 6.20
C GLN A 447 -10.64 15.03 5.17
N PRO A 448 -11.65 15.91 5.20
CA PRO A 448 -12.66 15.97 4.14
C PRO A 448 -12.04 16.40 2.81
N LEU A 449 -12.63 15.93 1.70
CA LEU A 449 -12.25 16.38 0.35
C LEU A 449 -12.41 17.89 0.20
N GLN A 450 -11.51 18.49 -0.57
CA GLN A 450 -11.62 19.90 -0.95
C GLN A 450 -12.74 20.08 -1.98
N VAL A 451 -13.51 21.15 -1.84
CA VAL A 451 -14.52 21.55 -2.83
C VAL A 451 -13.81 22.31 -3.94
N ILE A 452 -13.97 21.82 -5.18
CA ILE A 452 -13.32 22.36 -6.37
C ILE A 452 -14.37 22.97 -7.29
N ASP A 453 -14.17 24.21 -7.72
CA ASP A 453 -15.00 24.85 -8.75
C ASP A 453 -14.67 24.25 -10.13
N PRO A 454 -15.62 23.62 -10.83
CA PRO A 454 -15.39 23.10 -12.18
C PRO A 454 -14.87 24.15 -13.17
N LEU A 455 -15.24 25.43 -13.01
CA LEU A 455 -14.77 26.50 -13.89
C LEU A 455 -13.25 26.73 -13.75
N GLU A 456 -12.69 26.52 -12.57
CA GLU A 456 -11.24 26.65 -12.35
C GLU A 456 -10.47 25.52 -13.05
N ILE A 457 -11.08 24.34 -13.19
CA ILE A 457 -10.48 23.22 -13.94
C ILE A 457 -10.37 23.58 -15.42
N ASP A 458 -11.44 24.11 -16.02
CA ASP A 458 -11.41 24.51 -17.43
C ASP A 458 -10.38 25.61 -17.69
N ARG A 459 -10.17 26.53 -16.72
CA ARG A 459 -9.14 27.57 -16.80
C ARG A 459 -7.71 27.02 -16.85
N VAL A 460 -7.43 25.84 -16.29
CA VAL A 460 -6.12 25.18 -16.36
C VAL A 460 -5.80 24.67 -17.76
N PHE A 461 -6.82 24.26 -18.52
CA PHE A 461 -6.67 23.74 -19.89
C PHE A 461 -6.87 24.78 -20.98
N LEU A 462 -7.05 26.06 -20.62
CA LEU A 462 -7.12 27.14 -21.61
C LEU A 462 -5.82 27.18 -22.42
N ASP A 463 -5.97 26.97 -23.73
CA ASP A 463 -4.88 27.00 -24.67
C ASP A 463 -4.88 28.35 -25.41
N PRO A 464 -3.93 29.25 -25.13
CA PRO A 464 -3.86 30.55 -25.80
C PRO A 464 -3.66 30.41 -27.32
N ALA A 465 -3.08 29.28 -27.77
CA ALA A 465 -2.85 28.98 -29.17
C ALA A 465 -4.10 28.43 -29.90
N ALA A 466 -5.18 28.11 -29.18
CA ALA A 466 -6.44 27.65 -29.77
C ALA A 466 -7.33 28.82 -30.22
N GLU A 467 -7.95 28.70 -31.40
CA GLU A 467 -8.87 29.70 -31.93
C GLU A 467 -10.07 29.92 -30.99
N GLY A 468 -10.32 31.16 -30.55
CA GLY A 468 -11.47 31.54 -29.72
C GLY A 468 -11.21 31.74 -28.22
N SER A 469 -9.98 31.51 -27.73
CA SER A 469 -9.61 31.64 -26.30
C SER A 469 -9.69 33.05 -25.69
N GLN A 470 -10.05 34.08 -26.46
CA GLN A 470 -10.11 35.47 -25.97
C GLN A 470 -11.25 35.75 -24.97
N SER A 471 -12.24 34.85 -24.85
CA SER A 471 -13.44 35.05 -24.00
C SER A 471 -13.38 34.40 -22.61
N LEU A 472 -12.40 33.53 -22.32
CA LEU A 472 -12.38 32.67 -21.12
C LEU A 472 -11.41 33.13 -20.01
N GLY A 473 -10.74 34.27 -20.17
CA GLY A 473 -9.81 34.82 -19.18
C GLY A 473 -8.38 34.26 -19.27
N ARG A 474 -7.53 34.54 -18.27
CA ARG A 474 -6.13 34.07 -18.25
C ARG A 474 -6.04 32.59 -17.85
N PRO A 475 -5.18 31.79 -18.51
CA PRO A 475 -4.91 30.41 -18.11
C PRO A 475 -4.45 30.33 -16.66
N ALA A 476 -5.05 29.43 -15.89
CA ALA A 476 -4.66 29.20 -14.51
C ALA A 476 -3.42 28.28 -14.45
N ARG A 477 -2.59 28.43 -13.41
CA ARG A 477 -1.40 27.59 -13.23
C ARG A 477 -1.67 26.51 -12.20
N LEU A 478 -1.25 25.30 -12.51
CA LEU A 478 -1.28 24.18 -11.58
C LEU A 478 0.08 24.04 -10.90
N ARG A 479 0.08 23.79 -9.60
CA ARG A 479 1.30 23.44 -8.85
C ARG A 479 1.07 22.26 -7.92
N PHE A 480 2.14 21.55 -7.59
CA PHE A 480 2.09 20.59 -6.49
C PHE A 480 1.95 21.29 -5.15
N THR A 481 1.21 20.68 -4.23
CA THR A 481 1.06 21.20 -2.86
C THR A 481 2.29 20.92 -1.98
N ASN A 482 3.12 19.97 -2.39
CA ASN A 482 4.38 19.63 -1.74
C ASN A 482 5.46 19.25 -2.76
N GLN A 483 6.71 19.48 -2.40
CA GLN A 483 7.87 19.23 -3.27
C GLN A 483 8.16 17.72 -3.45
N PHE A 484 7.70 16.86 -2.55
CA PHE A 484 7.80 15.41 -2.70
C PHE A 484 7.06 14.94 -3.97
N ASN A 485 5.81 15.38 -4.18
CA ASN A 485 5.03 15.05 -5.37
C ASN A 485 5.68 15.60 -6.65
N ALA A 486 6.23 16.81 -6.61
CA ALA A 486 6.96 17.39 -7.73
C ALA A 486 8.17 16.51 -8.13
N ASP A 487 8.91 16.00 -7.13
CA ASP A 487 10.04 15.09 -7.37
C ASP A 487 9.60 13.73 -7.93
N GLN A 488 8.46 13.18 -7.48
CA GLN A 488 7.95 11.89 -7.97
C GLN A 488 7.64 11.88 -9.47
N ILE A 489 7.14 13.01 -9.98
CA ILE A 489 6.66 13.13 -11.37
C ILE A 489 7.80 13.20 -12.39
N VAL A 490 8.96 13.74 -11.99
CA VAL A 490 10.11 13.93 -12.89
C VAL A 490 11.15 12.81 -12.82
N ARG A 491 10.93 11.80 -11.97
CA ARG A 491 11.84 10.65 -11.83
C ARG A 491 11.84 9.78 -13.10
N PRO A 492 12.98 9.12 -13.43
CA PRO A 492 13.03 8.17 -14.53
C PRO A 492 11.96 7.09 -14.36
N MET A 493 11.10 6.95 -15.37
CA MET A 493 9.93 6.08 -15.28
C MET A 493 10.30 4.65 -15.72
N GLY A 494 9.99 3.66 -14.88
CA GLY A 494 10.07 2.25 -15.26
C GLY A 494 8.95 1.85 -16.24
N LEU A 495 9.16 0.76 -16.98
CA LEU A 495 8.27 0.29 -18.07
C LEU A 495 6.83 -0.07 -17.65
N LYS A 496 6.53 -0.21 -16.35
CA LYS A 496 5.20 -0.52 -15.80
C LYS A 496 4.99 0.02 -14.38
N GLN A 497 4.92 1.33 -14.19
CA GLN A 497 4.64 1.89 -12.86
C GLN A 497 3.46 2.86 -12.84
N LEU A 498 2.60 2.66 -11.84
CA LEU A 498 1.77 3.71 -11.27
C LEU A 498 2.70 4.66 -10.51
N ILE A 499 2.49 5.96 -10.64
CA ILE A 499 3.24 6.98 -9.92
C ILE A 499 2.55 7.27 -8.59
N LEU A 500 3.29 7.15 -7.50
CA LEU A 500 2.83 7.41 -6.14
C LEU A 500 2.93 8.91 -5.81
N LEU A 501 1.84 9.47 -5.31
CA LEU A 501 1.71 10.86 -4.89
C LEU A 501 1.14 10.93 -3.47
N ALA A 502 1.74 11.73 -2.60
CA ALA A 502 1.24 11.99 -1.26
C ALA A 502 0.00 12.90 -1.31
N SER A 503 -1.06 12.51 -0.60
CA SER A 503 -2.30 13.27 -0.43
C SER A 503 -2.47 13.67 1.03
N PRO A 504 -2.38 14.97 1.36
CA PRO A 504 -2.71 15.48 2.69
C PRO A 504 -4.13 15.18 3.15
N VAL A 505 -5.07 15.08 2.20
CA VAL A 505 -6.47 14.76 2.50
C VAL A 505 -6.62 13.30 2.95
N ARG A 506 -5.99 12.35 2.25
CA ARG A 506 -5.96 10.94 2.68
C ARG A 506 -5.15 10.74 3.97
N GLY A 507 -4.15 11.59 4.22
CA GLY A 507 -3.07 11.31 5.18
C GLY A 507 -2.21 10.12 4.74
N SER A 508 -2.20 9.81 3.44
CA SER A 508 -1.53 8.67 2.83
C SER A 508 -1.19 8.97 1.36
N GLY A 509 -0.76 7.97 0.60
CA GLY A 509 -0.51 8.07 -0.84
C GLY A 509 -1.72 7.72 -1.70
N ASP A 510 -1.74 8.26 -2.92
CA ASP A 510 -2.59 7.85 -4.04
C ASP A 510 -1.71 7.59 -5.28
N THR A 511 -2.24 6.90 -6.27
CA THR A 511 -1.49 6.51 -7.46
C THR A 511 -2.14 6.94 -8.75
N ILE A 512 -1.34 7.43 -9.70
CA ILE A 512 -1.79 7.76 -11.05
C ILE A 512 -1.04 6.97 -12.12
N LYS A 513 -1.65 6.80 -13.29
CA LYS A 513 -0.99 6.14 -14.43
C LYS A 513 0.13 7.02 -14.99
N ILE A 514 1.14 6.38 -15.55
CA ILE A 514 2.28 7.05 -16.19
C ILE A 514 1.90 8.09 -17.27
N LEU A 515 0.90 7.80 -18.10
CA LEU A 515 0.46 8.76 -19.12
C LEU A 515 -0.25 9.96 -18.47
N HIS A 516 -0.97 9.75 -17.37
CA HIS A 516 -1.59 10.82 -16.59
C HIS A 516 -0.53 11.67 -15.86
N SER A 517 0.56 11.07 -15.37
CA SER A 517 1.65 11.84 -14.77
C SER A 517 2.38 12.71 -15.79
N ILE A 518 2.46 12.29 -17.05
CA ILE A 518 3.05 13.11 -18.12
C ILE A 518 2.15 14.30 -18.46
N VAL A 519 0.83 14.11 -18.52
CA VAL A 519 -0.12 15.22 -18.67
C VAL A 519 0.02 16.20 -17.51
N LEU A 520 0.10 15.68 -16.28
CA LEU A 520 0.30 16.49 -15.09
C LEU A 520 1.64 17.26 -15.10
N ASP A 521 2.72 16.62 -15.54
CA ASP A 521 4.04 17.25 -15.68
C ASP A 521 4.01 18.41 -16.69
N GLU A 522 3.29 18.29 -17.80
CA GLU A 522 3.12 19.39 -18.76
C GLU A 522 2.28 20.54 -18.18
N LEU A 523 1.23 20.23 -17.42
CA LEU A 523 0.39 21.26 -16.78
C LEU A 523 1.15 22.05 -15.70
N VAL A 524 2.06 21.41 -14.97
CA VAL A 524 2.82 22.05 -13.89
C VAL A 524 4.14 22.65 -14.36
N HIS A 525 4.91 21.93 -15.18
CA HIS A 525 6.26 22.29 -15.61
C HIS A 525 6.37 22.61 -17.12
N GLY A 526 5.24 22.84 -17.80
CA GLY A 526 5.20 23.29 -19.20
C GLY A 526 5.93 24.61 -19.41
N SER A 527 6.73 24.71 -20.48
CA SER A 527 7.39 25.98 -20.83
C SER A 527 6.36 27.00 -21.31
N GLU A 528 6.48 28.25 -20.85
CA GLU A 528 5.64 29.35 -21.33
C GLU A 528 5.79 29.56 -22.84
N SER A 529 7.02 29.46 -23.36
CA SER A 529 7.29 29.59 -24.80
C SER A 529 6.58 28.52 -25.63
N ASP A 530 6.50 27.29 -25.12
CA ASP A 530 5.84 26.19 -25.82
C ASP A 530 4.32 26.36 -25.78
N ARG A 531 3.77 26.89 -24.68
CA ARG A 531 2.33 27.20 -24.54
C ARG A 531 1.85 28.26 -25.52
N GLU A 532 2.71 29.20 -25.91
CA GLU A 532 2.40 30.21 -26.92
C GLU A 532 2.50 29.67 -28.36
N ALA A 533 3.35 28.65 -28.59
CA ALA A 533 3.71 28.20 -29.93
C ALA A 533 3.00 26.92 -30.39
N LEU A 534 2.53 26.07 -29.47
CA LEU A 534 2.04 24.72 -29.77
C LEU A 534 0.76 24.45 -29.00
N ASP A 535 -0.18 23.72 -29.62
CA ASP A 535 -1.38 23.26 -28.92
C ASP A 535 -1.04 22.25 -27.80
N PHE A 536 -1.90 22.17 -26.78
CA PHE A 536 -1.68 21.34 -25.59
C PHE A 536 -1.42 19.87 -25.91
N VAL A 537 -2.17 19.28 -26.84
CA VAL A 537 -1.99 17.88 -27.24
C VAL A 537 -0.61 17.67 -27.84
N THR A 538 -0.15 18.58 -28.69
CA THR A 538 1.21 18.54 -29.28
C THR A 538 2.30 18.63 -28.20
N ARG A 539 2.12 19.44 -27.14
CA ARG A 539 3.08 19.52 -26.02
C ARG A 539 3.15 18.22 -25.23
N VAL A 540 2.01 17.62 -24.91
CA VAL A 540 1.93 16.32 -24.23
C VAL A 540 2.56 15.21 -25.08
N GLU A 541 2.30 15.19 -26.38
CA GLU A 541 2.92 14.24 -27.32
C GLU A 541 4.45 14.31 -27.30
N ARG A 542 5.01 15.52 -27.30
CA ARG A 542 6.47 15.72 -27.21
C ARG A 542 7.03 15.15 -25.90
N ARG A 543 6.34 15.34 -24.78
CA ARG A 543 6.77 14.76 -23.49
C ARG A 543 6.67 13.24 -23.47
N ILE A 544 5.60 12.66 -24.00
CA ILE A 544 5.46 11.21 -24.12
C ILE A 544 6.61 10.65 -24.97
N ALA A 545 6.95 11.27 -26.10
CA ALA A 545 8.07 10.84 -26.93
C ALA A 545 9.43 10.96 -26.23
N ALA A 546 9.60 11.95 -25.34
CA ALA A 546 10.86 12.18 -24.63
C ALA A 546 11.06 11.29 -23.40
N ARG A 547 9.99 10.91 -22.71
CA ARG A 547 10.05 10.31 -21.36
C ARG A 547 9.09 9.14 -21.11
N GLY A 548 8.09 8.96 -21.96
CA GLY A 548 7.01 8.01 -21.72
C GLY A 548 7.25 6.64 -22.34
N PRO A 549 6.50 5.62 -21.89
CA PRO A 549 6.33 4.42 -22.69
C PRO A 549 5.60 4.82 -23.99
N GLY A 550 5.96 4.21 -25.11
CA GLY A 550 5.18 4.33 -26.34
C GLY A 550 3.69 4.08 -26.07
N ILE A 551 2.82 4.75 -26.82
CA ILE A 551 1.36 4.60 -26.62
C ILE A 551 0.95 3.26 -27.21
N VAL A 552 0.29 2.40 -26.43
CA VAL A 552 -0.14 1.07 -26.89
C VAL A 552 -1.64 0.97 -27.05
N GLU A 553 -2.08 0.25 -28.07
CA GLU A 553 -3.50 -0.07 -28.28
C GLU A 553 -3.97 -1.06 -27.21
N ARG A 554 -5.05 -0.72 -26.48
CA ARG A 554 -5.55 -1.53 -25.37
C ARG A 554 -5.91 -2.98 -25.75
N LYS A 555 -6.35 -3.23 -26.98
CA LYS A 555 -6.80 -4.56 -27.44
C LYS A 555 -5.65 -5.46 -27.88
N THR A 556 -4.65 -4.91 -28.57
CA THR A 556 -3.57 -5.69 -29.18
C THR A 556 -2.26 -5.61 -28.42
N GLY A 557 -2.12 -4.63 -27.53
CA GLY A 557 -0.89 -4.32 -26.81
C GLY A 557 0.25 -3.81 -27.72
N ARG A 558 -0.05 -3.54 -28.99
CA ARG A 558 0.92 -3.02 -29.96
C ARG A 558 1.05 -1.52 -29.83
N GLU A 559 2.27 -1.02 -30.03
CA GLU A 559 2.53 0.40 -30.08
C GLU A 559 1.82 1.06 -31.26
N ILE A 560 1.21 2.21 -31.00
CA ILE A 560 0.55 3.08 -31.96
C ILE A 560 1.63 3.98 -32.56
N THR A 561 2.03 3.68 -33.79
CA THR A 561 3.09 4.41 -34.50
C THR A 561 2.54 5.42 -35.51
N GLU A 562 1.31 5.25 -35.99
CA GLU A 562 0.69 6.14 -36.96
C GLU A 562 0.37 7.51 -36.32
N PRO A 563 0.85 8.65 -36.87
CA PRO A 563 0.72 9.96 -36.23
C PRO A 563 -0.72 10.38 -35.91
N ALA A 564 -1.67 10.12 -36.81
CA ALA A 564 -3.08 10.48 -36.61
C ALA A 564 -3.73 9.69 -35.46
N ASP A 565 -3.45 8.39 -35.40
CA ASP A 565 -3.95 7.52 -34.35
C ASP A 565 -3.31 7.86 -33.00
N ARG A 566 -2.02 8.20 -33.00
CA ARG A 566 -1.30 8.65 -31.81
C ARG A 566 -1.91 9.93 -31.26
N ARG A 567 -2.14 10.94 -32.11
CA ARG A 567 -2.76 12.20 -31.71
C ARG A 567 -4.17 11.98 -31.14
N THR A 568 -4.94 11.07 -31.74
CA THR A 568 -6.27 10.68 -31.24
C THR A 568 -6.19 10.06 -29.84
N ALA A 569 -5.25 9.13 -29.63
CA ALA A 569 -5.04 8.50 -28.34
C ALA A 569 -4.60 9.51 -27.26
N VAL A 570 -3.70 10.43 -27.59
CA VAL A 570 -3.23 11.47 -26.65
C VAL A 570 -4.35 12.43 -26.29
N THR A 571 -5.17 12.82 -27.27
CA THR A 571 -6.35 13.66 -27.03
C THR A 571 -7.32 13.00 -26.05
N ALA A 572 -7.57 11.69 -26.21
CA ALA A 572 -8.41 10.94 -25.29
C ALA A 572 -7.82 10.86 -23.87
N ILE A 573 -6.50 10.69 -23.75
CA ILE A 573 -5.80 10.71 -22.46
C ILE A 573 -5.92 12.09 -21.78
N CYS A 574 -5.75 13.17 -22.54
CA CYS A 574 -5.89 14.53 -22.01
C CYS A 574 -7.32 14.81 -21.53
N ARG A 575 -8.33 14.37 -22.29
CA ARG A 575 -9.73 14.49 -21.89
C ARG A 575 -10.05 13.67 -20.65
N GLU A 576 -9.64 12.39 -20.59
CA GLU A 576 -9.79 11.53 -19.39
C GLU A 576 -9.14 12.22 -18.17
N PHE A 577 -7.96 12.82 -18.37
CA PHE A 577 -7.26 13.54 -17.32
C PHE A 577 -8.03 14.78 -16.83
N GLN A 578 -8.52 15.63 -17.74
CA GLN A 578 -9.29 16.82 -17.40
C GLN A 578 -10.61 16.48 -16.69
N GLU A 579 -11.36 15.50 -17.19
CA GLU A 579 -12.72 15.20 -16.71
C GLU A 579 -12.74 14.36 -15.44
N LEU A 580 -11.76 13.47 -15.25
CA LEU A 580 -11.78 12.48 -14.17
C LEU A 580 -10.62 12.60 -13.20
N ILE A 581 -9.39 12.83 -13.71
CA ILE A 581 -8.18 12.71 -12.88
C ILE A 581 -7.86 14.01 -12.15
N LEU A 582 -7.79 15.14 -12.86
CA LEU A 582 -7.47 16.44 -12.24
C LEU A 582 -8.46 16.84 -11.14
N PRO A 583 -9.80 16.68 -11.31
CA PRO A 583 -10.75 16.97 -10.23
C PRO A 583 -10.44 16.18 -8.96
N ASP A 584 -10.04 14.91 -9.07
CA ASP A 584 -9.69 14.08 -7.93
C ASP A 584 -8.34 14.50 -7.33
N LEU A 585 -7.33 14.82 -8.14
CA LEU A 585 -6.05 15.30 -7.62
C LEU A 585 -6.18 16.63 -6.85
N LEU A 586 -7.03 17.54 -7.33
CA LEU A 586 -7.36 18.79 -6.64
C LEU A 586 -8.12 18.51 -5.34
N ALA A 587 -9.18 17.70 -5.39
CA ALA A 587 -9.98 17.36 -4.21
C ALA A 587 -9.15 16.66 -3.11
N LEU A 588 -8.15 15.87 -3.52
CA LEU A 588 -7.20 15.18 -2.64
C LEU A 588 -6.04 16.08 -2.15
N GLY A 589 -6.00 17.34 -2.57
CA GLY A 589 -4.95 18.29 -2.20
C GLY A 589 -3.55 17.87 -2.68
N ILE A 590 -3.45 17.08 -3.76
CA ILE A 590 -2.17 16.68 -4.38
C ILE A 590 -1.59 17.85 -5.18
N VAL A 591 -2.48 18.60 -5.83
CA VAL A 591 -2.19 19.81 -6.59
C VAL A 591 -3.13 20.94 -6.17
N ALA A 592 -2.75 22.17 -6.49
CA ALA A 592 -3.56 23.36 -6.30
C ALA A 592 -3.47 24.26 -7.54
N ILE A 593 -4.52 25.04 -7.77
CA ILE A 593 -4.57 26.06 -8.81
C ILE A 593 -4.12 27.38 -8.19
N ASP A 594 -3.12 28.03 -8.78
CA ASP A 594 -2.73 29.39 -8.43
C ASP A 594 -3.70 30.38 -9.10
N ALA A 595 -4.25 31.29 -8.31
CA ALA A 595 -5.24 32.29 -8.71
C ALA A 595 -4.68 33.37 -9.66
#